data_AF-A0A0S8H9T7-F1
#
_entry.id   AF-A0A0S8H9T7-F1
#
_cell.length_a   1.000
_cell.length_b   1.000
_cell.length_c   1.000
_cell.angle_alpha   90.00
_cell.angle_beta   90.00
_cell.angle_gamma   90.00
#
_symmetry.space_group_name_H-M   'P 1'
#
loop_
_entity.id
_entity.type
_entity.pdbx_description
1 polymer ?
#
loop_
_entity_poly.entity_id
_entity_poly.type
_entity_poly.pdbx_seq_one_letter_code
_entity_poly.pdbx_strand_id
1 'polypeptide(L)'
;MKRVCWLLIGLTALTVGQPASLGTQASASLDDFQQLVLSPGVADNIALLFGKFDTELVLCLEGERRGTDLYVTDFRMPHILTSETGRVKAASCKPSRRTVGTWHNHPATGFNLVSASPEALARNCYLSRTDIRDFQRRRNALVSVVSCAPRTYAYWTRGDVESLSSDRALLMPPPGQLVQAELRENPHTSGLTQARER
;
A
#
# COMPACT_ATOMS: atom_id res chain seq x y z
N MET A 1 50.46 64.00 -41.46
CA MET A 1 50.89 62.63 -41.10
C MET A 1 50.28 62.27 -39.75
N LYS A 2 49.93 60.99 -39.57
CA LYS A 2 48.95 60.40 -38.64
C LYS A 2 49.38 60.37 -37.14
N ARG A 3 48.38 60.33 -36.23
CA ARG A 3 48.23 59.50 -34.99
C ARG A 3 47.32 60.26 -33.99
N VAL A 4 46.01 59.99 -33.84
CA VAL A 4 45.33 58.87 -33.15
C VAL A 4 45.85 58.64 -31.72
N CYS A 5 45.05 59.05 -30.72
CA CYS A 5 45.18 58.62 -29.33
C CYS A 5 43.81 58.11 -28.84
N TRP A 6 43.82 56.99 -28.15
CA TRP A 6 42.69 56.10 -27.91
C TRP A 6 41.85 56.50 -26.70
N LEU A 7 40.52 56.43 -26.86
CA LEU A 7 39.54 56.42 -25.76
C LEU A 7 39.47 55.01 -25.16
N LEU A 8 39.74 54.90 -23.86
CA LEU A 8 39.40 53.73 -23.06
C LEU A 8 37.97 53.91 -22.53
N ILE A 9 37.04 53.09 -23.03
CA ILE A 9 35.70 52.94 -22.43
C ILE A 9 35.75 51.68 -21.57
N GLY A 10 35.61 51.84 -20.25
CA GLY A 10 35.49 50.73 -19.32
C GLY A 10 34.16 50.00 -19.47
N LEU A 11 34.21 48.68 -19.62
CA LEU A 11 33.03 47.81 -19.51
C LEU A 11 32.62 47.68 -18.04
N THR A 12 31.39 48.07 -17.73
CA THR A 12 30.68 47.68 -16.51
C THR A 12 30.02 46.31 -16.73
N ALA A 13 30.41 45.32 -15.93
CA ALA A 13 29.79 44.00 -15.95
C ALA A 13 28.43 44.05 -15.22
N LEU A 14 27.35 43.85 -15.97
CA LEU A 14 26.01 43.60 -15.43
C LEU A 14 25.95 42.18 -14.87
N THR A 15 25.95 42.04 -13.55
CA THR A 15 25.61 40.76 -12.89
C THR A 15 24.11 40.53 -13.01
N VAL A 16 23.71 39.61 -13.90
CA VAL A 16 22.34 39.12 -14.00
C VAL A 16 22.02 38.32 -12.73
N GLY A 17 21.16 38.85 -11.88
CA GLY A 17 20.60 38.11 -10.75
C GLY A 17 19.72 36.96 -11.26
N GLN A 18 20.04 35.74 -10.86
CA GLN A 18 19.18 34.58 -11.11
C GLN A 18 17.86 34.75 -10.35
N PRO A 19 16.70 34.47 -10.96
CA PRO A 19 15.44 34.45 -10.24
C PRO A 19 15.45 33.29 -9.25
N ALA A 20 15.12 33.60 -8.00
CA ALA A 20 14.85 32.60 -6.97
C ALA A 20 13.76 31.64 -7.49
N SER A 21 14.12 30.36 -7.60
CA SER A 21 13.16 29.28 -7.79
C SER A 21 12.18 29.33 -6.62
N LEU A 22 10.95 29.77 -6.89
CA LEU A 22 9.81 29.49 -6.04
C LEU A 22 9.70 27.97 -6.00
N GLY A 23 10.16 27.38 -4.91
CA GLY A 23 9.90 25.99 -4.61
C GLY A 23 8.39 25.80 -4.63
N THR A 24 7.91 25.09 -5.65
CA THR A 24 6.62 24.42 -5.63
C THR A 24 6.64 23.55 -4.37
N GLN A 25 6.04 24.03 -3.29
CA GLN A 25 5.64 23.16 -2.20
C GLN A 25 4.66 22.19 -2.84
N ALA A 26 5.16 20.97 -3.11
CA ALA A 26 4.33 19.86 -3.51
C ALA A 26 3.25 19.73 -2.44
N SER A 27 2.01 20.07 -2.82
CA SER A 27 0.83 19.73 -2.06
C SER A 27 0.91 18.21 -1.86
N ALA A 28 1.32 17.75 -0.69
CA ALA A 28 1.25 16.34 -0.34
C ALA A 28 -0.22 15.96 -0.54
N SER A 29 -0.48 15.18 -1.58
CA SER A 29 -1.84 14.74 -1.87
C SER A 29 -2.33 13.97 -0.65
N LEU A 30 -3.64 13.98 -0.42
CA LEU A 30 -4.28 13.11 0.57
C LEU A 30 -4.05 11.61 0.25
N ASP A 31 -3.36 11.29 -0.84
CA ASP A 31 -2.99 9.96 -1.31
C ASP A 31 -1.64 9.46 -0.77
N ASP A 32 -0.75 10.34 -0.29
CA ASP A 32 0.60 9.94 0.15
C ASP A 32 0.65 9.74 1.67
N PHE A 33 0.56 8.48 2.10
CA PHE A 33 0.91 8.07 3.47
C PHE A 33 2.26 7.35 3.42
N GLN A 34 3.06 7.48 4.48
CA GLN A 34 4.39 6.86 4.54
C GLN A 34 4.32 5.38 4.90
N GLN A 35 3.48 5.01 5.87
CA GLN A 35 3.32 3.63 6.31
C GLN A 35 1.86 3.22 6.41
N LEU A 36 1.58 1.97 6.03
CA LEU A 36 0.32 1.29 6.33
C LEU A 36 0.48 0.54 7.65
N VAL A 37 -0.37 0.86 8.62
CA VAL A 37 -0.38 0.18 9.91
C VAL A 37 -1.69 -0.59 10.07
N LEU A 38 -1.62 -1.92 10.11
CA LEU A 38 -2.76 -2.74 10.49
C LEU A 38 -2.82 -2.81 12.01
N SER A 39 -3.96 -2.47 12.61
CA SER A 39 -4.18 -2.73 14.04
C SER A 39 -4.03 -4.24 14.32
N PRO A 40 -3.57 -4.64 15.53
CA PRO A 40 -3.30 -6.05 15.81
C PRO A 40 -4.50 -6.97 15.52
N GLY A 41 -5.71 -6.58 15.95
CA GLY A 41 -6.91 -7.36 15.69
C GLY A 41 -7.26 -7.49 14.20
N VAL A 42 -6.98 -6.46 13.39
CA VAL A 42 -7.15 -6.54 11.93
C VAL A 42 -6.15 -7.52 11.33
N ALA A 43 -4.87 -7.42 11.71
CA ALA A 43 -3.82 -8.31 11.22
C ALA A 43 -4.11 -9.79 11.57
N ASP A 44 -4.54 -10.06 12.79
CA ASP A 44 -4.88 -11.41 13.27
C ASP A 44 -6.09 -11.99 12.51
N ASN A 45 -7.15 -11.19 12.33
CA ASN A 45 -8.35 -11.64 11.64
C ASN A 45 -8.10 -11.87 10.14
N ILE A 46 -7.33 -11.00 9.50
CA ILE A 46 -6.93 -11.18 8.10
C ILE A 46 -6.09 -12.46 7.94
N ALA A 47 -5.18 -12.74 8.88
CA ALA A 47 -4.39 -13.97 8.86
C ALA A 47 -5.24 -15.22 9.02
N LEU A 48 -6.23 -15.18 9.91
CA LEU A 48 -7.21 -16.24 10.08
C LEU A 48 -8.02 -16.46 8.79
N LEU A 49 -8.53 -15.38 8.18
CA LEU A 49 -9.28 -15.47 6.92
C LEU A 49 -8.41 -16.06 5.80
N PHE A 50 -7.18 -15.60 5.63
CA PHE A 50 -6.26 -16.19 4.65
C PHE A 50 -6.12 -17.70 4.86
N GLY A 51 -5.89 -18.15 6.10
CA GLY A 51 -5.69 -19.56 6.41
C GLY A 51 -6.94 -20.45 6.33
N LYS A 52 -8.12 -19.87 6.11
CA LYS A 52 -9.40 -20.61 6.04
C LYS A 52 -10.00 -20.70 4.65
N PHE A 53 -9.52 -19.91 3.69
CA PHE A 53 -10.09 -19.85 2.36
C PHE A 53 -9.06 -20.21 1.31
N ASP A 54 -9.35 -21.28 0.57
CA ASP A 54 -8.57 -21.74 -0.58
C ASP A 54 -8.93 -20.97 -1.87
N THR A 55 -9.86 -20.03 -1.76
CA THR A 55 -10.36 -19.13 -2.82
C THR A 55 -10.09 -17.67 -2.47
N GLU A 56 -10.19 -16.79 -3.46
CA GLU A 56 -9.99 -15.36 -3.23
C GLU A 56 -11.18 -14.72 -2.48
N LEU A 57 -10.85 -13.86 -1.53
CA LEU A 57 -11.74 -13.00 -0.79
C LEU A 57 -11.30 -11.55 -0.94
N VAL A 58 -12.26 -10.63 -0.83
CA VAL A 58 -12.00 -9.19 -0.77
C VAL A 58 -12.67 -8.59 0.45
N LEU A 59 -12.01 -7.65 1.11
CA LEU A 59 -12.50 -6.89 2.24
C LEU A 59 -12.38 -5.39 1.96
N CYS A 60 -13.33 -4.63 2.49
CA CYS A 60 -13.28 -3.17 2.52
C CYS A 60 -12.58 -2.74 3.80
N LEU A 61 -11.44 -2.06 3.68
CA LEU A 61 -10.65 -1.65 4.83
C LEU A 61 -11.21 -0.35 5.42
N GLU A 62 -11.31 -0.29 6.75
CA GLU A 62 -11.71 0.88 7.49
C GLU A 62 -10.57 1.40 8.38
N GLY A 63 -10.37 2.71 8.35
CA GLY A 63 -9.22 3.32 8.97
C GLY A 63 -9.26 4.84 8.96
N GLU A 64 -8.13 5.41 9.36
CA GLU A 64 -7.91 6.85 9.40
C GLU A 64 -6.42 7.15 9.26
N ARG A 65 -6.10 8.38 8.83
CA ARG A 65 -4.73 8.89 8.89
C ARG A 65 -4.41 9.34 10.32
N ARG A 66 -3.22 9.01 10.80
CA ARG A 66 -2.66 9.58 12.03
C ARG A 66 -1.23 10.04 11.75
N GLY A 67 -1.05 11.35 11.66
CA GLY A 67 0.21 11.93 11.15
C GLY A 67 0.42 11.54 9.69
N THR A 68 1.59 10.97 9.40
CA THR A 68 1.97 10.52 8.05
C THR A 68 1.49 9.12 7.70
N ASP A 69 0.91 8.39 8.64
CA ASP A 69 0.61 6.97 8.46
C ASP A 69 -0.89 6.72 8.30
N LEU A 70 -1.22 5.63 7.59
CA LEU A 70 -2.57 5.16 7.41
C LEU A 70 -2.83 3.97 8.35
N TYR A 71 -3.68 4.17 9.35
CA TYR A 71 -4.04 3.15 10.33
C TYR A 71 -5.34 2.44 9.92
N VAL A 72 -5.25 1.15 9.61
CA VAL A 72 -6.39 0.28 9.38
C VAL A 72 -6.84 -0.32 10.72
N THR A 73 -8.04 0.05 11.14
CA THR A 73 -8.59 -0.27 12.47
C THR A 73 -9.71 -1.29 12.41
N ASP A 74 -10.33 -1.48 11.23
CA ASP A 74 -11.41 -2.43 11.05
C ASP A 74 -11.51 -2.84 9.56
N PHE A 75 -12.39 -3.78 9.25
CA PHE A 75 -12.76 -4.12 7.87
C PHE A 75 -14.21 -4.59 7.79
N ARG A 76 -14.79 -4.50 6.59
CA ARG A 76 -16.09 -5.08 6.29
C ARG A 76 -15.99 -6.02 5.09
N MET A 77 -16.63 -7.17 5.20
CA MET A 77 -16.81 -8.05 4.05
C MET A 77 -17.96 -7.52 3.17
N PRO A 78 -17.72 -7.12 1.92
CA PRO A 78 -18.79 -6.81 0.98
C PRO A 78 -19.57 -8.09 0.62
N HIS A 79 -20.74 -7.94 0.01
CA HIS A 79 -21.46 -9.10 -0.51
C HIS A 79 -20.65 -9.76 -1.64
N ILE A 80 -20.16 -10.98 -1.40
CA ILE A 80 -19.38 -11.76 -2.35
C ILE A 80 -20.34 -12.46 -3.32
N LEU A 81 -20.15 -12.22 -4.61
CA LEU A 81 -20.95 -12.80 -5.70
C LEU A 81 -20.32 -14.09 -6.21
N THR A 82 -18.99 -14.12 -6.35
CA THR A 82 -18.21 -15.29 -6.74
C THR A 82 -16.86 -15.28 -6.03
N SER A 83 -16.40 -16.44 -5.56
CA SER A 83 -15.08 -16.63 -4.93
C SER A 83 -14.47 -17.90 -5.49
N GLU A 84 -13.39 -17.75 -6.24
CA GLU A 84 -12.66 -18.80 -6.95
C GLU A 84 -11.15 -18.58 -6.74
N THR A 85 -10.32 -19.58 -7.08
CA THR A 85 -8.87 -19.39 -7.12
C THR A 85 -8.50 -18.47 -8.29
N GLY A 86 -7.83 -17.36 -8.01
CA GLY A 86 -7.43 -16.38 -9.03
C GLY A 86 -8.52 -15.39 -9.43
N ARG A 87 -9.70 -15.43 -8.78
CA ARG A 87 -10.80 -14.51 -9.09
C ARG A 87 -11.80 -14.37 -7.95
N VAL A 88 -12.07 -13.12 -7.57
CA VAL A 88 -13.22 -12.73 -6.74
C VAL A 88 -14.09 -11.69 -7.44
N LYS A 89 -15.42 -11.79 -7.28
CA LYS A 89 -16.37 -10.70 -7.59
C LYS A 89 -17.18 -10.39 -6.36
N ALA A 90 -17.31 -9.11 -6.04
CA ALA A 90 -18.08 -8.64 -4.91
C ALA A 90 -18.79 -7.32 -5.23
N ALA A 91 -19.79 -7.00 -4.42
CA ALA A 91 -20.35 -5.66 -4.39
C ALA A 91 -19.25 -4.63 -4.07
N SER A 92 -19.37 -3.42 -4.63
CA SER A 92 -18.43 -2.33 -4.34
C SER A 92 -18.42 -1.99 -2.85
N CYS A 93 -17.22 -1.70 -2.33
CA CYS A 93 -17.08 -1.11 -1.01
C CYS A 93 -17.85 0.20 -0.95
N LYS A 94 -18.87 0.27 -0.08
CA LYS A 94 -19.67 1.48 0.10
C LYS A 94 -18.73 2.61 0.56
N PRO A 95 -18.73 3.77 -0.14
CA PRO A 95 -17.99 4.92 0.34
C PRO A 95 -18.48 5.30 1.74
N SER A 96 -17.55 5.40 2.67
CA SER A 96 -17.79 5.90 4.01
C SER A 96 -16.62 6.81 4.41
N ARG A 97 -16.80 7.63 5.44
CA ARG A 97 -15.70 8.44 5.97
C ARG A 97 -14.53 7.61 6.50
N ARG A 98 -14.76 6.32 6.78
CA ARG A 98 -13.73 5.41 7.30
C ARG A 98 -13.16 4.48 6.25
N THR A 99 -13.76 4.36 5.07
CA THR A 99 -13.29 3.42 4.04
C THR A 99 -11.98 3.94 3.44
N VAL A 100 -10.88 3.23 3.64
CA VAL A 100 -9.53 3.67 3.20
C VAL A 100 -8.98 2.86 2.03
N GLY A 101 -9.53 1.69 1.75
CA GLY A 101 -8.97 0.81 0.72
C GLY A 101 -9.63 -0.55 0.64
N THR A 102 -8.94 -1.47 -0.02
CA THR A 102 -9.33 -2.87 -0.07
C THR A 102 -8.18 -3.78 0.32
N TRP A 103 -8.54 -4.93 0.88
CA TRP A 103 -7.66 -6.07 1.05
C TRP A 103 -8.19 -7.23 0.21
N HIS A 104 -7.31 -8.04 -0.37
CA HIS A 104 -7.66 -9.36 -0.87
C HIS A 104 -6.52 -10.36 -0.63
N ASN A 105 -6.81 -11.66 -0.72
CA ASN A 105 -5.80 -12.71 -0.64
C ASN A 105 -5.53 -13.35 -2.00
N HIS A 106 -4.30 -13.82 -2.18
CA HIS A 106 -3.94 -14.80 -3.21
C HIS A 106 -3.67 -16.14 -2.53
N PRO A 107 -4.66 -17.06 -2.49
CA PRO A 107 -4.46 -18.41 -1.97
C PRO A 107 -3.34 -19.11 -2.73
N ALA A 108 -2.47 -19.78 -2.00
CA ALA A 108 -1.37 -20.54 -2.57
C ALA A 108 -1.67 -22.05 -2.44
N THR A 109 -2.78 -22.49 -3.06
CA THR A 109 -3.20 -23.90 -3.02
C THR A 109 -2.10 -24.80 -3.57
N GLY A 110 -1.59 -25.73 -2.75
CA GLY A 110 -0.49 -26.63 -3.12
C GLY A 110 0.91 -26.02 -3.03
N PHE A 111 1.04 -24.77 -2.57
CA PHE A 111 2.33 -24.14 -2.31
C PHE A 111 2.65 -24.22 -0.80
N ASN A 112 3.82 -24.75 -0.45
CA ASN A 112 4.25 -24.81 0.95
C ASN A 112 4.69 -23.43 1.44
N LEU A 113 3.73 -22.66 1.96
CA LEU A 113 3.97 -21.32 2.51
C LEU A 113 4.92 -21.32 3.71
N VAL A 114 5.03 -22.42 4.46
CA VAL A 114 5.90 -22.52 5.65
C VAL A 114 7.38 -22.47 5.26
N SER A 115 7.74 -23.07 4.13
CA SER A 115 9.11 -23.14 3.63
C SER A 115 9.40 -22.17 2.49
N ALA A 116 8.46 -21.28 2.16
CA ALA A 116 8.59 -20.37 1.04
C ALA A 116 9.63 -19.28 1.34
N SER A 117 10.56 -19.05 0.41
CA SER A 117 11.47 -17.91 0.52
C SER A 117 10.70 -16.59 0.39
N PRO A 118 11.22 -15.47 0.95
CA PRO A 118 10.61 -14.15 0.78
C PRO A 118 10.36 -13.79 -0.69
N GLU A 119 11.27 -14.15 -1.60
CA GLU A 119 11.13 -13.91 -3.03
C GLU A 119 9.99 -14.73 -3.64
N ALA A 120 9.78 -15.97 -3.14
CA ALA A 120 8.68 -16.80 -3.60
C ALA A 120 7.33 -16.27 -3.13
N LEU A 121 7.25 -15.76 -1.90
CA LEU A 121 6.06 -15.06 -1.38
C LEU A 121 5.80 -13.76 -2.16
N ALA A 122 6.84 -12.96 -2.40
CA ALA A 122 6.74 -11.72 -3.17
C ALA A 122 6.18 -11.96 -4.58
N ARG A 123 6.52 -13.09 -5.22
CA ARG A 123 5.93 -13.48 -6.52
C ARG A 123 4.44 -13.77 -6.45
N ASN A 124 3.93 -14.18 -5.29
CA ASN A 124 2.50 -14.42 -5.07
C ASN A 124 1.75 -13.14 -4.61
N CYS A 125 2.45 -12.15 -4.06
CA CYS A 125 1.88 -10.84 -3.71
C CYS A 125 1.91 -9.92 -4.95
N TYR A 126 0.83 -9.80 -5.72
CA TYR A 126 0.78 -8.89 -6.87
C TYR A 126 -0.62 -8.30 -7.06
N LEU A 127 -0.75 -7.22 -7.85
CA LEU A 127 -2.05 -6.79 -8.39
C LEU A 127 -2.19 -7.25 -9.84
N SER A 128 -3.26 -7.98 -10.14
CA SER A 128 -3.62 -8.33 -11.52
C SER A 128 -4.14 -7.10 -12.27
N ARG A 129 -4.26 -7.22 -13.60
CA ARG A 129 -4.95 -6.20 -14.41
C ARG A 129 -6.37 -5.90 -13.92
N THR A 130 -7.08 -6.88 -13.38
CA THR A 130 -8.41 -6.68 -12.82
C THR A 130 -8.33 -5.86 -11.53
N ASP A 131 -7.42 -6.20 -10.62
CA ASP A 131 -7.25 -5.50 -9.35
C ASP A 131 -6.86 -4.03 -9.55
N ILE A 132 -5.93 -3.78 -10.49
CA ILE A 132 -5.51 -2.44 -10.89
C ILE A 132 -6.72 -1.62 -11.36
N ARG A 133 -7.51 -2.16 -12.29
CA ARG A 133 -8.69 -1.47 -12.84
C ARG A 133 -9.75 -1.25 -11.77
N ASP A 134 -9.98 -2.23 -10.90
CA ASP A 134 -10.96 -2.15 -9.83
C ASP A 134 -10.57 -1.07 -8.81
N PHE A 135 -9.30 -1.02 -8.43
CA PHE A 135 -8.76 0.01 -7.55
C PHE A 135 -8.85 1.41 -8.17
N GLN A 136 -8.48 1.56 -9.45
CA GLN A 136 -8.59 2.83 -10.19
C GLN A 136 -10.04 3.35 -10.25
N ARG A 137 -11.03 2.46 -10.43
CA ARG A 137 -12.46 2.85 -10.42
C ARG A 137 -12.92 3.37 -9.06
N ARG A 138 -12.33 2.92 -7.96
CA ARG A 138 -12.66 3.35 -6.59
C ARG A 138 -11.90 4.64 -6.25
N ARG A 139 -12.32 5.79 -6.77
CA ARG A 139 -11.58 7.07 -6.65
C ARG A 139 -11.19 7.49 -5.22
N ASN A 140 -11.89 7.02 -4.19
CA ASN A 140 -11.61 7.36 -2.79
C ASN A 140 -10.70 6.35 -2.07
N ALA A 141 -10.28 5.27 -2.72
CA ALA A 141 -9.40 4.27 -2.10
C ALA A 141 -7.95 4.76 -2.07
N LEU A 142 -7.33 4.78 -0.89
CA LEU A 142 -5.95 5.20 -0.70
C LEU A 142 -4.97 4.05 -0.89
N VAL A 143 -5.40 2.82 -0.56
CA VAL A 143 -4.52 1.64 -0.52
C VAL A 143 -5.20 0.38 -1.08
N SER A 144 -4.43 -0.46 -1.76
CA SER A 144 -4.78 -1.86 -2.03
C SER A 144 -3.79 -2.76 -1.32
N VAL A 145 -4.28 -3.73 -0.53
CA VAL A 145 -3.47 -4.67 0.25
C VAL A 145 -3.69 -6.08 -0.30
N VAL A 146 -2.62 -6.82 -0.52
CA VAL A 146 -2.67 -8.21 -0.96
C VAL A 146 -1.95 -9.09 0.02
N SER A 147 -2.66 -10.02 0.67
CA SER A 147 -2.03 -11.08 1.44
C SER A 147 -1.63 -12.23 0.53
N CYS A 148 -0.37 -12.65 0.62
CA CYS A 148 0.16 -13.83 -0.08
C CYS A 148 0.57 -14.97 0.86
N ALA A 149 0.48 -14.75 2.17
CA ALA A 149 0.49 -15.76 3.24
C ALA A 149 -0.32 -15.23 4.44
N PRO A 150 -0.61 -16.04 5.48
CA PRO A 150 -1.44 -15.60 6.61
C PRO A 150 -0.99 -14.26 7.22
N ARG A 151 0.31 -14.07 7.44
CA ARG A 151 0.84 -12.82 8.01
C ARG A 151 1.77 -12.08 7.07
N THR A 152 1.72 -12.41 5.78
CA THR A 152 2.57 -11.77 4.78
C THR A 152 1.70 -11.07 3.77
N TYR A 153 1.90 -9.77 3.63
CA TYR A 153 1.18 -8.94 2.69
C TYR A 153 2.08 -7.93 2.01
N ALA A 154 1.62 -7.45 0.87
CA ALA A 154 2.13 -6.26 0.21
C ALA A 154 1.02 -5.23 0.08
N TYR A 155 1.38 -3.96 -0.05
CA TYR A 155 0.42 -2.92 -0.34
C TYR A 155 0.92 -1.94 -1.40
N TRP A 156 -0.04 -1.32 -2.07
CA TRP A 156 0.17 -0.28 -3.08
C TRP A 156 -0.68 0.92 -2.68
N THR A 157 -0.05 2.08 -2.65
CA THR A 157 -0.72 3.38 -2.57
C THR A 157 -1.41 3.69 -3.90
N ARG A 158 -2.27 4.72 -3.87
CA ARG A 158 -2.83 5.30 -5.09
C ARG A 158 -1.74 5.72 -6.09
N GLY A 159 -0.71 6.41 -5.61
CA GLY A 159 0.43 6.85 -6.42
C GLY A 159 1.20 5.69 -7.05
N ASP A 160 1.40 4.59 -6.32
CA ASP A 160 2.03 3.37 -6.87
C ASP A 160 1.24 2.83 -8.07
N VAL A 161 -0.09 2.70 -7.92
CA VAL A 161 -0.93 2.16 -8.99
C VAL A 161 -0.97 3.13 -10.18
N GLU A 162 -1.14 4.43 -9.95
CA GLU A 162 -1.22 5.42 -11.03
C GLU A 162 0.08 5.55 -11.82
N SER A 163 1.23 5.47 -11.15
CA SER A 163 2.54 5.58 -11.80
C SER A 163 3.00 4.29 -12.48
N LEU A 164 2.62 3.11 -11.97
CA LEU A 164 3.18 1.83 -12.42
C LEU A 164 2.24 1.00 -13.31
N SER A 165 0.97 1.39 -13.45
CA SER A 165 -0.06 0.56 -14.11
C SER A 165 -0.16 0.70 -15.62
N SER A 166 0.47 1.71 -16.24
CA SER A 166 0.13 2.17 -17.60
C SER A 166 0.19 1.10 -18.71
N ASP A 167 0.87 -0.03 -18.53
CA ASP A 167 0.83 -1.17 -19.47
C ASP A 167 1.03 -2.56 -18.83
N ARG A 168 0.97 -2.67 -17.49
CA ARG A 168 1.34 -3.92 -16.80
C ARG A 168 0.19 -4.91 -16.71
N ALA A 169 0.46 -6.18 -17.05
CA ALA A 169 -0.47 -7.28 -16.80
C ALA A 169 -0.52 -7.64 -15.30
N LEU A 170 0.62 -7.53 -14.62
CA LEU A 170 0.82 -7.76 -13.19
C LEU A 170 1.66 -6.63 -12.61
N LEU A 171 1.25 -6.10 -11.48
CA LEU A 171 2.02 -5.12 -10.72
C LEU A 171 2.58 -5.79 -9.46
N MET A 172 3.88 -6.03 -9.47
CA MET A 172 4.63 -6.58 -8.34
C MET A 172 4.72 -5.57 -7.19
N PRO A 173 5.01 -6.01 -5.95
CA PRO A 173 5.17 -5.11 -4.81
C PRO A 173 6.31 -4.13 -5.08
N PRO A 174 6.18 -2.87 -4.67
CA PRO A 174 7.32 -1.96 -4.65
C PRO A 174 8.47 -2.56 -3.82
N PRO A 175 9.74 -2.21 -4.11
CA PRO A 175 10.86 -2.68 -3.32
C PRO A 175 10.67 -2.39 -1.82
N GLY A 176 10.87 -3.41 -0.98
CA GLY A 176 10.69 -3.31 0.47
C GLY A 176 9.25 -3.40 0.96
N GLN A 177 8.25 -3.57 0.09
CA GLN A 177 6.83 -3.63 0.51
C GLN A 177 6.31 -5.01 0.90
N LEU A 178 7.16 -6.02 1.01
CA LEU A 178 6.75 -7.30 1.58
C LEU A 178 6.80 -7.20 3.10
N VAL A 179 5.65 -7.09 3.74
CA VAL A 179 5.51 -6.92 5.19
C VAL A 179 5.14 -8.25 5.82
N GLN A 180 5.84 -8.61 6.90
CA GLN A 180 5.47 -9.70 7.79
C GLN A 180 4.86 -9.11 9.07
N ALA A 181 3.57 -9.34 9.31
CA ALA A 181 2.93 -8.94 10.54
C ALA A 181 3.45 -9.82 11.69
N GLU A 182 4.09 -9.21 12.67
CA GLU A 182 4.57 -9.90 13.87
C GLU A 182 3.40 -10.52 14.65
N LEU A 183 3.61 -11.71 15.21
CA LEU A 183 2.75 -12.26 16.25
C LEU A 183 3.00 -11.45 17.52
N ARG A 184 2.01 -10.70 18.00
CA ARG A 184 2.02 -10.30 19.41
C ARG A 184 1.43 -11.44 20.23
N GLU A 185 2.28 -12.09 21.02
CA GLU A 185 1.79 -12.91 22.13
C GLU A 185 0.91 -12.01 23.00
N ASN A 186 -0.33 -12.45 23.25
CA ASN A 186 -1.25 -11.73 24.11
C ASN A 186 -0.64 -11.66 25.52
N PRO A 187 -0.29 -10.49 26.08
CA PRO A 187 0.22 -10.42 27.45
C PRO A 187 -0.80 -10.88 28.49
N HIS A 188 -2.08 -11.01 28.10
CA HIS A 188 -3.17 -11.45 28.97
C HIS A 188 -3.41 -12.97 29.04
N THR A 189 -2.75 -13.80 28.21
CA THR A 189 -2.92 -15.27 28.29
C THR A 189 -2.01 -15.95 29.30
N SER A 190 -0.94 -15.29 29.77
CA SER A 190 -0.06 -15.83 30.83
C SER A 190 -0.73 -15.89 32.21
N GLY A 191 -1.80 -15.12 32.45
CA GLY A 191 -2.49 -15.07 33.75
C GLY A 191 -3.58 -16.12 33.95
N LEU A 192 -4.11 -16.72 32.87
CA LEU A 192 -5.24 -17.65 32.97
C LEU A 192 -4.81 -19.10 33.20
N THR A 193 -3.56 -19.46 32.89
CA THR A 193 -3.04 -20.81 33.17
C THR A 193 -2.68 -20.99 34.65
N GLN A 194 -2.32 -19.93 35.38
CA GLN A 194 -2.02 -20.01 36.83
C GLN A 194 -3.27 -20.03 37.74
N ALA A 195 -4.46 -19.69 37.22
CA ALA A 195 -5.69 -19.66 38.00
C ALA A 195 -6.43 -21.01 38.05
N ARG A 196 -5.90 -22.06 37.39
CA ARG A 196 -6.54 -23.39 37.34
C ARG A 196 -5.85 -24.45 38.20
N GLU A 197 -4.83 -24.08 38.96
CA GLU A 197 -4.09 -24.96 39.88
C GLU A 197 -4.19 -24.53 41.35
N ARG A 198 -5.26 -23.83 41.74
CA ARG A 198 -5.57 -23.55 43.16
C ARG A 198 -6.97 -24.00 43.53
#